data_AF-A0A2T4AF02-F1
#
_entry.id   AF-A0A2T4AF02-F1
#
_cell.length_a   1.000
_cell.length_b   1.000
_cell.length_c   1.000
_cell.angle_alpha   90.00
_cell.angle_beta   90.00
_cell.angle_gamma   90.00
#
_symmetry.space_group_name_H-M   'P 1'
#
loop_
_entity.id
_entity.type
_entity.pdbx_description
1 polymer ?
#
loop_
_entity_poly.entity_id
_entity_poly.type
_entity_poly.pdbx_seq_one_letter_code
_entity_poly.pdbx_strand_id
1 'polypeptide(L)'
;MAYLAQKFLPWGIPEDATKRDYLSTLPSEFLAKIIQLLPVHTLGRVAQLSRFFYGLATPALYKEDARSKWPMSILSAALYVTTTEATEKFVIKMLDLAVTYGGDVNRVYRRRDSGSFTPLHLAAAKGNRVAVEKLLQLGANPNALGKHLLYNPLFSQGPSAVAPGTINLLHVLSARQREEFTNDAKLRLYFRDYPELINVPMMAGLTPLFFSLECGNEIAFKEIMANGGNIENVNQTGRTPLMQAIIHYCSSEDEELQERYKEIIEHMIETCNAKVGNLNDANVLETPLICAIKAIPTPLPVDWKYIIRNVDEMVKLLIDHGADINELSNTGFTLLHVL
;
A
#
# COMPACT_ATOMS: atom_id res chain seq x y z
N MET A 1 -26.43 -42.98 3.52
CA MET A 1 -27.09 -42.29 2.39
C MET A 1 -27.39 -40.79 2.65
N ALA A 2 -26.72 -40.09 3.58
CA ALA A 2 -26.91 -38.63 3.69
C ALA A 2 -25.80 -37.97 4.54
N TYR A 3 -24.65 -37.62 3.96
CA TYR A 3 -23.79 -36.53 4.49
C TYR A 3 -22.74 -35.99 3.50
N LEU A 4 -22.88 -36.32 2.21
CA LEU A 4 -22.38 -35.48 1.12
C LEU A 4 -23.61 -35.10 0.32
N ALA A 5 -24.37 -34.12 0.83
CA ALA A 5 -25.39 -33.48 0.01
C ALA A 5 -24.75 -33.10 -1.33
N GLN A 6 -25.50 -33.27 -2.41
CA GLN A 6 -25.13 -33.03 -3.82
C GLN A 6 -24.51 -31.65 -4.14
N LYS A 7 -24.19 -30.82 -3.13
CA LYS A 7 -23.40 -29.60 -3.22
C LYS A 7 -21.91 -29.82 -3.58
N PHE A 8 -21.35 -31.02 -3.38
CA PHE A 8 -19.89 -31.22 -3.44
C PHE A 8 -19.32 -31.72 -4.76
N LEU A 9 -20.13 -32.06 -5.76
CA LEU A 9 -19.66 -32.52 -7.08
C LEU A 9 -20.67 -32.09 -8.16
N PRO A 10 -20.39 -31.06 -8.99
CA PRO A 10 -21.22 -30.78 -10.16
C PRO A 10 -21.17 -31.91 -11.22
N TRP A 11 -20.25 -32.89 -11.07
CA TRP A 11 -19.86 -33.80 -12.15
C TRP A 11 -19.98 -35.30 -11.81
N GLY A 12 -20.51 -35.67 -10.65
CA GLY A 12 -20.76 -37.09 -10.28
C GLY A 12 -19.53 -38.01 -10.30
N ILE A 13 -19.69 -39.23 -9.79
CA ILE A 13 -18.76 -40.33 -10.10
C ILE A 13 -19.19 -40.84 -11.49
N PRO A 14 -18.27 -41.11 -12.44
CA PRO A 14 -18.65 -41.66 -13.75
C PRO A 14 -19.55 -42.89 -13.57
N GLU A 15 -20.74 -42.89 -14.17
CA GLU A 15 -21.73 -43.98 -14.00
C GLU A 15 -21.19 -45.33 -14.52
N ASP A 16 -20.28 -45.26 -15.49
CA ASP A 16 -19.62 -46.39 -16.12
C ASP A 16 -18.55 -47.02 -15.19
N ALA A 17 -18.88 -48.17 -14.60
CA ALA A 17 -18.03 -48.88 -13.63
C ALA A 17 -16.69 -49.35 -14.21
N THR A 18 -16.59 -49.48 -15.53
CA THR A 18 -15.39 -49.94 -16.25
C THR A 18 -14.29 -48.88 -16.36
N LYS A 19 -14.61 -47.61 -16.06
CA LYS A 19 -13.70 -46.47 -16.08
C LYS A 19 -13.30 -45.98 -14.69
N ARG A 20 -13.60 -46.74 -13.64
CA ARG A 20 -13.36 -46.37 -12.25
C ARG A 20 -12.06 -47.00 -11.75
N ASP A 21 -11.12 -46.17 -11.30
CA ASP A 21 -9.95 -46.65 -10.54
C ASP A 21 -10.38 -47.21 -9.19
N TYR A 22 -9.68 -48.21 -8.66
CA TYR A 22 -9.99 -48.85 -7.36
C TYR A 22 -10.09 -47.88 -6.18
N LEU A 23 -9.43 -46.72 -6.27
CA LEU A 23 -9.54 -45.66 -5.27
C LEU A 23 -10.89 -44.94 -5.37
N SER A 24 -11.41 -44.73 -6.57
CA SER A 24 -12.69 -44.02 -6.79
C SER A 24 -13.93 -44.83 -6.41
N THR A 25 -13.78 -46.14 -6.19
CA THR A 25 -14.86 -47.05 -5.76
C THR A 25 -14.95 -47.20 -4.24
N LEU A 26 -13.98 -46.66 -3.48
CA LEU A 26 -14.00 -46.70 -2.03
C LEU A 26 -15.17 -45.87 -1.45
N PRO A 27 -15.73 -46.27 -0.29
CA PRO A 27 -16.74 -45.46 0.39
C PRO A 27 -16.20 -44.08 0.73
N SER A 28 -17.07 -43.06 0.70
CA SER A 28 -16.71 -41.66 0.89
C SER A 28 -15.98 -41.38 2.22
N GLU A 29 -16.26 -42.17 3.26
CA GLU A 29 -15.62 -42.08 4.58
C GLU A 29 -14.14 -42.49 4.54
N PHE A 30 -13.82 -43.58 3.84
CA PHE A 30 -12.44 -44.04 3.67
C PHE A 30 -11.66 -43.07 2.79
N LEU A 31 -12.27 -42.57 1.71
CA LEU A 31 -11.68 -41.54 0.86
C LEU A 31 -11.37 -40.26 1.65
N ALA A 32 -12.32 -39.77 2.45
CA ALA A 32 -12.10 -38.59 3.29
C ALA A 32 -10.97 -38.81 4.30
N LYS A 33 -10.88 -40.01 4.89
CA LYS A 33 -9.84 -40.35 5.87
C LYS A 33 -8.46 -40.48 5.23
N ILE A 34 -8.37 -41.07 4.03
CA ILE A 34 -7.12 -41.13 3.26
C ILE A 34 -6.66 -39.70 2.95
N ILE A 35 -7.54 -38.86 2.42
CA ILE A 35 -7.23 -37.46 2.08
C ILE A 35 -6.77 -36.67 3.32
N GLN A 36 -7.38 -36.85 4.48
CA GLN A 36 -6.97 -36.17 5.72
C GLN A 36 -5.59 -36.61 6.24
N LEU A 37 -5.13 -37.81 5.90
CA LEU A 37 -3.86 -38.36 6.35
C LEU A 37 -2.70 -38.08 5.38
N LEU A 38 -3.00 -37.61 4.17
CA LEU A 38 -1.98 -37.30 3.18
C LEU A 38 -1.34 -35.93 3.46
N PRO A 39 -0.02 -35.78 3.26
CA PRO A 39 0.64 -34.48 3.40
C PRO A 39 0.29 -33.54 2.24
N VAL A 40 0.30 -32.22 2.49
CA VAL A 40 -0.05 -31.15 1.52
C VAL A 40 0.54 -31.34 0.13
N HIS A 41 1.84 -31.68 0.04
CA HIS A 41 2.53 -31.85 -1.24
C HIS A 41 1.97 -33.02 -2.06
N THR A 42 1.56 -34.09 -1.40
CA THR A 42 0.92 -35.26 -2.02
C THR A 42 -0.52 -34.94 -2.40
N LEU A 43 -1.24 -34.21 -1.56
CA LEU A 43 -2.59 -33.73 -1.87
C LEU A 43 -2.62 -32.85 -3.12
N GLY A 44 -1.63 -31.98 -3.30
CA GLY A 44 -1.49 -31.16 -4.50
C GLY A 44 -1.32 -32.00 -5.77
N ARG A 45 -0.53 -33.07 -5.71
CA ARG A 45 -0.37 -34.01 -6.82
C ARG A 45 -1.64 -34.81 -7.08
N VAL A 46 -2.31 -35.30 -6.03
CA VAL A 46 -3.58 -36.03 -6.13
C VAL A 46 -4.67 -35.17 -6.78
N ALA A 47 -4.73 -33.88 -6.45
CA ALA A 47 -5.66 -32.94 -7.06
C ALA A 47 -5.45 -32.78 -8.58
N GLN A 48 -4.24 -33.02 -9.09
CA GLN A 48 -3.92 -32.93 -10.51
C GLN A 48 -4.26 -34.22 -11.30
N LEU A 49 -4.51 -35.34 -10.62
CA LEU A 49 -4.76 -36.63 -11.28
C LEU A 49 -6.08 -36.67 -12.03
N SER A 50 -7.16 -36.12 -11.45
CA SER A 50 -8.48 -36.11 -12.09
C SER A 50 -9.39 -35.04 -11.50
N ARG A 51 -10.47 -34.70 -12.22
CA ARG A 51 -11.52 -33.79 -11.72
C ARG A 51 -12.18 -34.30 -10.43
N PHE A 52 -12.25 -35.62 -10.26
CA PHE A 52 -12.80 -36.25 -9.06
C PHE A 52 -11.87 -36.03 -7.86
N PHE A 53 -10.58 -36.34 -8.00
CA PHE A 53 -9.60 -36.12 -6.94
C PHE A 53 -9.35 -34.63 -6.67
N TYR A 54 -9.48 -33.77 -7.68
CA TYR A 54 -9.50 -32.32 -7.49
C TYR A 54 -10.61 -31.89 -6.51
N GLY A 55 -11.84 -32.37 -6.70
CA GLY A 55 -12.97 -32.06 -5.82
C GLY A 55 -12.78 -32.57 -4.39
N LEU A 56 -12.12 -33.72 -4.22
CA LEU A 56 -11.85 -34.31 -2.90
C LEU A 56 -10.66 -33.66 -2.17
N ALA A 57 -9.57 -33.39 -2.88
CA ALA A 57 -8.35 -32.84 -2.31
C ALA A 57 -8.44 -31.34 -2.05
N THR A 58 -9.19 -30.59 -2.86
CA THR A 58 -9.32 -29.11 -2.72
C THR A 58 -9.77 -28.69 -1.32
N PRO A 59 -10.87 -29.22 -0.74
CA PRO A 59 -11.27 -28.85 0.62
C PRO A 59 -10.19 -29.14 1.68
N ALA A 60 -9.46 -30.24 1.54
CA ALA A 60 -8.41 -30.60 2.48
C ALA A 60 -7.20 -29.67 2.36
N LEU A 61 -6.75 -29.40 1.13
CA LEU A 61 -5.65 -28.48 0.83
C LEU A 61 -5.90 -27.09 1.41
N TYR A 62 -7.06 -26.49 1.15
CA TYR A 62 -7.34 -25.14 1.62
C TYR A 62 -7.61 -25.09 3.14
N LYS A 63 -8.19 -26.13 3.75
CA LYS A 63 -8.33 -26.21 5.21
C LYS A 63 -6.97 -26.33 5.90
N GLU A 64 -6.04 -27.08 5.32
CA GLU A 64 -4.69 -27.20 5.85
C GLU A 64 -3.89 -25.90 5.62
N ASP A 65 -4.05 -25.26 4.46
CA ASP A 65 -3.45 -23.96 4.15
C ASP A 65 -3.95 -22.86 5.12
N ALA A 66 -5.25 -22.81 5.41
CA ALA A 66 -5.83 -21.88 6.39
C ALA A 66 -5.24 -22.05 7.81
N ARG A 67 -4.92 -23.29 8.20
CA ARG A 67 -4.26 -23.62 9.48
C ARG A 67 -2.77 -23.33 9.46
N SER A 68 -2.15 -23.27 8.28
CA SER A 68 -0.73 -22.94 8.13
C SER A 68 -0.44 -21.55 8.71
N LYS A 69 0.76 -21.42 9.28
CA LYS A 69 1.30 -20.12 9.69
C LYS A 69 1.50 -19.18 8.49
N TRP A 70 1.69 -19.75 7.30
CA TRP A 70 1.91 -19.03 6.06
C TRP A 70 1.04 -19.67 4.95
N PRO A 71 -0.22 -19.22 4.79
CA PRO A 71 -1.12 -19.75 3.77
C PRO A 71 -0.63 -19.30 2.40
N MET A 72 -0.27 -20.26 1.57
CA MET A 72 0.18 -19.99 0.21
C MET A 72 -0.97 -19.50 -0.65
N SER A 73 -2.22 -19.91 -0.43
CA SER A 73 -3.30 -19.57 -1.35
C SER A 73 -3.61 -18.07 -1.34
N ILE A 74 -3.85 -17.47 -0.18
CA ILE A 74 -4.21 -16.04 -0.08
C ILE A 74 -3.02 -15.15 -0.46
N LEU A 75 -1.81 -15.51 -0.02
CA LEU A 75 -0.60 -14.72 -0.28
C LEU A 75 -0.16 -14.81 -1.75
N SER A 76 -0.22 -16.01 -2.35
CA SER A 76 0.06 -16.16 -3.78
C SER A 76 -0.97 -15.43 -4.64
N ALA A 77 -2.27 -15.48 -4.27
CA ALA A 77 -3.30 -14.72 -4.97
C ALA A 77 -3.03 -13.20 -4.95
N ALA A 78 -2.62 -12.67 -3.79
CA ALA A 78 -2.29 -11.24 -3.66
C ALA A 78 -1.05 -10.83 -4.46
N LEU A 79 -0.03 -11.71 -4.55
CA LEU A 79 1.22 -11.44 -5.27
C LEU A 79 1.15 -11.74 -6.78
N TYR A 80 0.12 -12.46 -7.24
CA TYR A 80 0.04 -12.90 -8.62
C TYR A 80 -0.12 -11.71 -9.57
N VAL A 81 0.58 -11.73 -10.71
CA VAL A 81 0.38 -10.72 -11.75
C VAL A 81 -0.75 -11.18 -12.67
N THR A 82 -1.85 -10.44 -12.68
CA THR A 82 -3.00 -10.74 -13.53
C THR A 82 -2.83 -10.07 -14.88
N THR A 83 -2.35 -10.81 -15.88
CA THR A 83 -2.13 -10.31 -17.25
C THR A 83 -3.24 -10.68 -18.23
N THR A 84 -4.04 -11.70 -17.91
CA THR A 84 -5.11 -12.23 -18.78
C THR A 84 -6.39 -12.49 -18.01
N GLU A 85 -7.54 -12.44 -18.68
CA GLU A 85 -8.85 -12.74 -18.06
C GLU A 85 -8.88 -14.13 -17.38
N ALA A 86 -8.15 -15.11 -17.93
CA ALA A 86 -8.03 -16.43 -17.32
C ALA A 86 -7.30 -16.38 -15.97
N THR A 87 -6.21 -15.60 -15.88
CA THR A 87 -5.49 -15.40 -14.61
C THR A 87 -6.29 -14.61 -13.59
N GLU A 88 -7.10 -13.65 -14.03
CA GLU A 88 -8.03 -12.92 -13.14
C GLU A 88 -9.07 -13.86 -12.52
N LYS A 89 -9.75 -14.66 -13.36
CA LYS A 89 -10.71 -15.67 -12.89
C LYS A 89 -10.07 -16.68 -11.95
N PHE A 90 -8.81 -17.04 -12.18
CA PHE A 90 -8.05 -17.92 -11.31
C PHE A 90 -7.80 -17.30 -9.92
N VAL A 91 -7.33 -16.04 -9.86
CA VAL A 91 -7.13 -15.31 -8.60
C VAL A 91 -8.44 -15.18 -7.82
N ILE A 92 -9.53 -14.81 -8.50
CA ILE A 92 -10.88 -14.72 -7.89
C ILE A 92 -11.28 -16.06 -7.28
N LYS A 93 -11.18 -17.14 -8.06
CA LYS A 93 -11.55 -18.49 -7.62
C LYS A 93 -10.67 -18.97 -6.46
N MET A 94 -9.38 -18.66 -6.49
CA MET A 94 -8.45 -19.02 -5.42
C MET A 94 -8.82 -18.34 -4.10
N LEU A 95 -9.14 -17.04 -4.14
CA LEU A 95 -9.57 -16.28 -2.96
C LEU A 95 -10.92 -16.78 -2.41
N ASP A 96 -11.88 -17.06 -3.29
CA ASP A 96 -13.18 -17.62 -2.90
C ASP A 96 -13.03 -18.98 -2.19
N LEU A 97 -12.21 -19.88 -2.74
CA LEU A 97 -11.92 -21.16 -2.12
C LEU A 97 -11.20 -21.00 -0.79
N ALA A 98 -10.23 -20.08 -0.71
CA ALA A 98 -9.51 -19.82 0.53
C ALA A 98 -10.45 -19.40 1.67
N VAL A 99 -11.35 -18.43 1.42
CA VAL A 99 -12.31 -17.98 2.44
C VAL A 99 -13.34 -19.06 2.76
N THR A 100 -13.85 -19.76 1.75
CA THR A 100 -14.83 -20.86 1.94
C THR A 100 -14.31 -21.94 2.91
N TYR A 101 -13.00 -22.17 2.92
CA TYR A 101 -12.35 -23.18 3.76
C TYR A 101 -11.65 -22.62 5.00
N GLY A 102 -11.97 -21.39 5.40
CA GLY A 102 -11.55 -20.79 6.68
C GLY A 102 -10.28 -19.95 6.61
N GLY A 103 -9.85 -19.56 5.42
CA GLY A 103 -8.77 -18.61 5.22
C GLY A 103 -9.16 -17.21 5.69
N ASP A 104 -8.31 -16.61 6.52
CA ASP A 104 -8.50 -15.27 7.07
C ASP A 104 -7.86 -14.20 6.18
N VAL A 105 -8.70 -13.38 5.54
CA VAL A 105 -8.27 -12.28 4.65
C VAL A 105 -7.63 -11.11 5.39
N ASN A 106 -7.86 -11.01 6.71
CA ASN A 106 -7.33 -9.95 7.58
C ASN A 106 -6.10 -10.39 8.37
N ARG A 107 -5.65 -11.64 8.18
CA ARG A 107 -4.50 -12.16 8.90
C ARG A 107 -3.27 -11.29 8.63
N VAL A 108 -2.59 -10.93 9.71
CA VAL A 108 -1.36 -10.15 9.69
C VAL A 108 -0.15 -11.09 9.67
N TYR A 109 0.69 -10.94 8.66
CA TYR A 109 1.89 -11.74 8.42
C TYR A 109 3.12 -10.94 8.75
N ARG A 110 4.09 -11.54 9.44
CA ARG A 110 5.36 -10.88 9.79
C ARG A 110 6.50 -11.51 9.02
N ARG A 111 7.24 -10.70 8.25
CA ARG A 111 8.58 -11.07 7.75
C ARG A 111 9.63 -10.58 8.74
N ARG A 112 10.73 -11.33 8.86
CA ARG A 112 11.81 -11.05 9.81
C ARG A 112 12.38 -9.63 9.62
N ASP A 113 12.44 -9.15 8.38
CA ASP A 113 13.14 -7.91 8.03
C ASP A 113 12.25 -6.85 7.33
N SER A 114 10.98 -7.17 7.04
CA SER A 114 10.12 -6.35 6.16
C SER A 114 8.81 -5.90 6.83
N GLY A 115 8.71 -6.07 8.14
CA GLY A 115 7.52 -5.69 8.88
C GLY A 115 6.38 -6.70 8.84
N SER A 116 5.22 -6.25 9.31
CA SER A 116 3.94 -6.95 9.32
C SER A 116 3.03 -6.44 8.20
N PHE A 117 2.26 -7.30 7.54
CA PHE A 117 1.39 -6.92 6.42
C PHE A 117 0.17 -7.81 6.31
N THR A 118 -0.81 -7.37 5.51
CA THR A 118 -2.00 -8.15 5.19
C THR A 118 -2.02 -8.51 3.70
N PRO A 119 -2.84 -9.49 3.27
CA PRO A 119 -3.01 -9.80 1.86
C PRO A 119 -3.38 -8.57 1.03
N LEU A 120 -4.22 -7.69 1.58
CA LEU A 120 -4.65 -6.47 0.92
C LEU A 120 -3.47 -5.52 0.67
N HIS A 121 -2.55 -5.37 1.63
CA HIS A 121 -1.34 -4.57 1.43
C HIS A 121 -0.45 -5.12 0.32
N LEU A 122 -0.26 -6.44 0.25
CA LEU A 122 0.54 -7.03 -0.82
C LEU A 122 -0.10 -6.85 -2.19
N ALA A 123 -1.42 -7.05 -2.28
CA ALA A 123 -2.17 -6.85 -3.51
C ALA A 123 -2.08 -5.39 -3.99
N ALA A 124 -2.24 -4.43 -3.08
CA ALA A 124 -2.10 -3.00 -3.37
C ALA A 124 -0.66 -2.64 -3.79
N ALA A 125 0.35 -3.13 -3.06
CA ALA A 125 1.75 -2.86 -3.36
C ALA A 125 2.17 -3.44 -4.73
N LYS A 126 1.58 -4.57 -5.13
CA LYS A 126 1.81 -5.18 -6.45
C LYS A 126 0.92 -4.63 -7.56
N GLY A 127 -0.04 -3.76 -7.26
CA GLY A 127 -0.99 -3.27 -8.25
C GLY A 127 -1.95 -4.35 -8.76
N ASN A 128 -2.11 -5.46 -8.03
CA ASN A 128 -3.06 -6.51 -8.42
C ASN A 128 -4.48 -6.05 -8.08
N ARG A 129 -5.05 -5.24 -8.97
CA ARG A 129 -6.40 -4.69 -8.85
C ARG A 129 -7.45 -5.76 -8.56
N VAL A 130 -7.37 -6.90 -9.26
CA VAL A 130 -8.35 -7.99 -9.11
C VAL A 130 -8.30 -8.60 -7.71
N ALA A 131 -7.09 -8.80 -7.16
CA ALA A 131 -6.95 -9.26 -5.78
C ALA A 131 -7.42 -8.18 -4.78
N VAL A 132 -7.13 -6.89 -5.01
CA VAL A 132 -7.60 -5.80 -4.13
C VAL A 132 -9.13 -5.76 -4.09
N GLU A 133 -9.79 -5.68 -5.25
CA GLU A 133 -11.26 -5.65 -5.37
C GLU A 133 -11.87 -6.87 -4.66
N LYS A 134 -11.33 -8.06 -4.93
CA LYS A 134 -11.86 -9.30 -4.38
C LYS A 134 -11.63 -9.42 -2.88
N LEU A 135 -10.47 -9.02 -2.37
CA LEU A 135 -10.17 -9.05 -0.93
C LEU A 135 -11.10 -8.09 -0.18
N LEU A 136 -11.35 -6.88 -0.71
CA LEU A 136 -12.29 -5.93 -0.12
C LEU A 136 -13.72 -6.49 -0.09
N GLN A 137 -14.18 -7.12 -1.19
CA GLN A 137 -15.48 -7.81 -1.23
C GLN A 137 -15.60 -8.95 -0.21
N LEU A 138 -14.48 -9.63 0.10
CA LEU A 138 -14.42 -10.70 1.09
C LEU A 138 -14.28 -10.17 2.53
N GLY A 139 -14.37 -8.86 2.75
CA GLY A 139 -14.31 -8.23 4.07
C GLY A 139 -12.89 -7.98 4.57
N ALA A 140 -11.90 -7.87 3.67
CA ALA A 140 -10.59 -7.36 4.05
C ALA A 140 -10.71 -5.91 4.52
N ASN A 141 -10.17 -5.61 5.69
CA ASN A 141 -10.20 -4.30 6.29
C ASN A 141 -9.16 -3.40 5.58
N PRO A 142 -9.58 -2.30 4.91
CA PRO A 142 -8.68 -1.37 4.24
C PRO A 142 -7.77 -0.60 5.21
N ASN A 143 -8.11 -0.60 6.50
CA ASN A 143 -7.34 -0.03 7.60
C ASN A 143 -6.66 -1.12 8.45
N ALA A 144 -6.43 -2.32 7.90
CA ALA A 144 -5.81 -3.42 8.65
C ALA A 144 -4.34 -3.12 9.01
N LEU A 145 -3.81 -3.85 10.00
CA LEU A 145 -2.50 -3.58 10.59
C LEU A 145 -1.32 -4.02 9.69
N GLY A 146 -0.82 -3.10 8.87
CA GLY A 146 0.51 -3.21 8.26
C GLY A 146 1.55 -2.47 9.10
N LYS A 147 2.57 -3.13 9.68
CA LYS A 147 3.67 -2.47 10.41
C LYS A 147 4.93 -2.49 9.55
N HIS A 148 5.60 -1.36 9.27
CA HIS A 148 6.88 -1.32 8.54
C HIS A 148 6.89 -1.87 7.08
N LEU A 149 5.76 -1.94 6.37
CA LEU A 149 5.76 -2.33 4.94
C LEU A 149 6.51 -1.33 4.06
N LEU A 150 6.40 -0.04 4.36
CA LEU A 150 6.99 1.07 3.60
C LEU A 150 8.29 1.57 4.26
N TYR A 151 9.10 0.68 4.83
CA TYR A 151 10.34 1.08 5.51
C TYR A 151 11.29 1.79 4.54
N ASN A 152 11.34 3.12 4.64
CA ASN A 152 12.38 3.96 4.05
C ASN A 152 13.36 4.35 5.18
N PRO A 153 14.68 4.05 5.04
CA PRO A 153 15.69 4.39 6.04
C PRO A 153 15.72 5.86 6.48
N LEU A 154 15.21 6.79 5.64
CA LEU A 154 15.16 8.22 5.91
C LEU A 154 14.30 8.62 7.13
N PHE A 155 13.35 7.79 7.56
CA PHE A 155 12.41 8.11 8.66
C PHE A 155 12.69 7.35 9.96
N SER A 156 13.83 6.66 10.06
CA SER A 156 14.22 5.85 11.22
C SER A 156 14.99 6.64 12.28
N GLN A 157 14.40 7.72 12.80
CA GLN A 157 14.97 8.42 13.97
C GLN A 157 14.00 8.35 15.15
N GLY A 158 14.17 7.32 15.99
CA GLY A 158 13.65 7.31 17.36
C GLY A 158 12.88 6.04 17.76
N PRO A 159 13.06 5.53 19.00
CA PRO A 159 12.28 4.43 19.54
C PRO A 159 10.97 4.97 20.14
N SER A 160 9.95 5.22 19.32
CA SER A 160 8.62 5.55 19.85
C SER A 160 7.75 4.30 19.98
N ALA A 161 7.40 3.98 21.22
CA ALA A 161 6.32 3.06 21.55
C ALA A 161 4.95 3.65 21.14
N VAL A 162 3.95 2.75 21.07
CA VAL A 162 2.47 2.97 21.07
C VAL A 162 1.70 2.58 19.76
N ALA A 163 0.84 1.55 19.96
CA ALA A 163 -0.52 1.20 19.48
C ALA A 163 -0.93 1.11 17.97
N PRO A 164 -1.97 0.30 17.65
CA PRO A 164 -2.25 -0.30 16.32
C PRO A 164 -3.01 0.62 15.34
N GLY A 165 -2.63 0.65 14.06
CA GLY A 165 -3.39 1.33 12.96
C GLY A 165 -2.55 1.72 11.74
N THR A 166 -1.60 0.87 11.36
CA THR A 166 -0.25 1.39 11.04
C THR A 166 0.04 1.68 9.55
N ILE A 167 -0.67 1.11 8.58
CA ILE A 167 -0.59 1.45 7.14
C ILE A 167 -1.97 1.13 6.58
N ASN A 168 -2.60 2.04 5.84
CA ASN A 168 -3.89 1.78 5.20
C ASN A 168 -3.71 1.56 3.68
N LEU A 169 -4.78 1.15 3.00
CA LEU A 169 -4.80 0.95 1.55
C LEU A 169 -4.27 2.19 0.79
N LEU A 170 -4.70 3.40 1.19
CA LEU A 170 -4.31 4.64 0.52
C LEU A 170 -2.82 4.96 0.68
N HIS A 171 -2.20 4.68 1.83
CA HIS A 171 -0.75 4.84 1.99
C HIS A 171 0.03 3.99 0.99
N VAL A 172 -0.37 2.72 0.79
CA VAL A 172 0.30 1.83 -0.15
C VAL A 172 0.06 2.28 -1.59
N LEU A 173 -1.14 2.77 -1.91
CA LEU A 173 -1.45 3.30 -3.23
C LEU A 173 -0.66 4.58 -3.53
N SER A 174 -0.52 5.49 -2.56
CA SER A 174 0.27 6.72 -2.69
C SER A 174 1.76 6.46 -2.89
N ALA A 175 2.29 5.38 -2.32
CA ALA A 175 3.69 4.99 -2.45
C ALA A 175 4.03 4.28 -3.77
N ARG A 176 3.07 4.13 -4.70
CA ARG A 176 3.31 3.53 -6.02
C ARG A 176 3.93 4.56 -6.97
N GLN A 177 4.75 4.06 -7.90
CA GLN A 177 5.29 4.87 -8.99
C GLN A 177 4.18 5.40 -9.90
N ARG A 178 4.40 6.59 -10.47
CA ARG A 178 3.43 7.33 -11.29
C ARG A 178 2.93 6.50 -12.47
N GLU A 179 3.82 5.81 -13.16
CA GLU A 179 3.56 5.04 -14.39
C GLU A 179 2.64 3.85 -14.11
N GLU A 180 2.72 3.28 -12.92
CA GLU A 180 1.82 2.20 -12.52
C GLU A 180 0.46 2.72 -12.02
N PHE A 181 0.39 3.99 -11.61
CA PHE A 181 -0.83 4.63 -11.11
C PHE A 181 -1.68 5.22 -12.26
N THR A 182 -1.04 5.75 -13.31
CA THR A 182 -1.71 6.28 -14.52
C THR A 182 -2.53 5.22 -15.24
N ASN A 183 -2.00 4.00 -15.34
CA ASN A 183 -2.60 2.90 -16.09
C ASN A 183 -3.88 2.35 -15.43
N ASP A 184 -4.06 2.54 -14.13
CA ASP A 184 -5.15 1.94 -13.36
C ASP A 184 -6.14 3.00 -12.85
N ALA A 185 -7.02 3.47 -13.75
CA ALA A 185 -8.07 4.45 -13.43
C ALA A 185 -8.99 4.05 -12.25
N LYS A 186 -9.13 2.75 -12.00
CA LYS A 186 -9.94 2.23 -10.88
C LYS A 186 -9.24 2.36 -9.52
N LEU A 187 -7.91 2.42 -9.46
CA LEU A 187 -7.21 2.66 -8.20
C LEU A 187 -7.51 4.06 -7.64
N ARG A 188 -7.79 5.03 -8.53
CA ARG A 188 -8.22 6.39 -8.15
C ARG A 188 -9.57 6.40 -7.43
N LEU A 189 -10.46 5.46 -7.74
CA LEU A 189 -11.78 5.37 -7.09
C LEU A 189 -11.65 5.05 -5.60
N TYR A 190 -10.59 4.38 -5.15
CA TYR A 190 -10.42 4.08 -3.72
C TYR A 190 -10.25 5.32 -2.85
N PHE A 191 -9.71 6.42 -3.38
CA PHE A 191 -9.65 7.70 -2.65
C PHE A 191 -11.05 8.30 -2.46
N ARG A 192 -11.98 8.04 -3.39
CA ARG A 192 -13.38 8.46 -3.28
C ARG A 192 -14.20 7.54 -2.39
N ASP A 193 -13.94 6.24 -2.45
CA ASP A 193 -14.72 5.22 -1.73
C ASP A 193 -14.37 5.17 -0.23
N TYR A 194 -13.17 5.61 0.15
CA TYR A 194 -12.67 5.59 1.53
C TYR A 194 -12.17 6.97 2.01
N PRO A 195 -13.03 8.01 2.04
CA PRO A 195 -12.64 9.35 2.46
C PRO A 195 -12.14 9.42 3.91
N GLU A 196 -12.63 8.54 4.77
CA GLU A 196 -12.22 8.42 6.17
C GLU A 196 -10.76 8.00 6.35
N LEU A 197 -10.14 7.40 5.33
CA LEU A 197 -8.76 6.92 5.38
C LEU A 197 -7.74 7.94 4.87
N ILE A 198 -8.20 9.02 4.21
CA ILE A 198 -7.34 9.99 3.51
C ILE A 198 -6.41 10.72 4.48
N ASN A 199 -6.92 11.06 5.65
CA ASN A 199 -6.21 11.89 6.63
C ASN A 199 -5.67 11.09 7.81
N VAL A 200 -5.77 9.76 7.77
CA VAL A 200 -5.28 8.90 8.85
C VAL A 200 -3.74 8.89 8.77
N PRO A 201 -3.02 9.43 9.77
CA PRO A 201 -1.57 9.37 9.79
C PRO A 201 -1.10 7.97 10.21
N MET A 202 0.00 7.52 9.62
CA MET A 202 0.75 6.38 10.11
C MET A 202 1.82 6.77 11.15
N MET A 203 2.77 5.87 11.41
CA MET A 203 4.00 6.19 12.16
C MET A 203 4.64 7.45 11.58
N ALA A 204 5.30 8.25 12.42
CA ALA A 204 5.88 9.52 11.96
C ALA A 204 4.87 10.62 11.58
N GLY A 205 3.57 10.46 11.83
CA GLY A 205 2.58 11.47 11.44
C GLY A 205 2.38 11.56 9.93
N LEU A 206 2.91 10.59 9.18
CA LEU A 206 2.88 10.58 7.72
C LEU A 206 1.50 10.11 7.25
N THR A 207 0.77 10.97 6.57
CA THR A 207 -0.50 10.62 5.91
C THR A 207 -0.25 10.09 4.50
N PRO A 208 -1.25 9.50 3.82
CA PRO A 208 -1.15 9.14 2.40
C PRO A 208 -0.67 10.30 1.51
N LEU A 209 -0.94 11.55 1.91
CA LEU A 209 -0.46 12.75 1.23
C LEU A 209 1.09 12.84 1.26
N PHE A 210 1.72 12.62 2.42
CA PHE A 210 3.18 12.65 2.54
C PHE A 210 3.84 11.58 1.65
N PHE A 211 3.27 10.38 1.52
CA PHE A 211 3.80 9.35 0.61
C PHE A 211 3.71 9.73 -0.86
N SER A 212 2.63 10.42 -1.26
CA SER A 212 2.53 10.92 -2.64
C SER A 212 3.64 11.93 -2.95
N LEU A 213 4.04 12.73 -1.96
CA LEU A 213 5.16 13.64 -2.08
C LEU A 213 6.49 12.88 -2.12
N GLU A 214 6.76 11.95 -1.20
CA GLU A 214 8.01 11.18 -1.20
C GLU A 214 8.29 10.44 -2.51
N CYS A 215 7.23 9.97 -3.18
CA CYS A 215 7.34 9.27 -4.46
C CYS A 215 7.19 10.18 -5.69
N GLY A 216 6.98 11.49 -5.51
CA GLY A 216 6.71 12.43 -6.61
C GLY A 216 5.48 12.05 -7.46
N ASN A 217 4.47 11.43 -6.83
CA ASN A 217 3.25 10.98 -7.48
C ASN A 217 2.20 12.09 -7.47
N GLU A 218 2.35 13.03 -8.42
CA GLU A 218 1.46 14.17 -8.66
C GLU A 218 -0.03 13.77 -8.80
N ILE A 219 -0.30 12.60 -9.39
CA ILE A 219 -1.68 12.13 -9.62
C ILE A 219 -2.31 11.68 -8.30
N ALA A 220 -1.58 10.88 -7.50
CA ALA A 220 -2.05 10.50 -6.17
C ALA A 220 -2.24 11.75 -5.29
N PHE A 221 -1.34 12.73 -5.37
CA PHE A 221 -1.46 14.01 -4.69
C PHE A 221 -2.76 14.74 -5.06
N LYS A 222 -3.03 14.94 -6.36
CA LYS A 222 -4.24 15.62 -6.84
C LYS A 222 -5.52 14.88 -6.43
N GLU A 223 -5.54 13.55 -6.51
CA GLU A 223 -6.69 12.74 -6.06
C GLU A 223 -6.91 12.84 -4.55
N ILE A 224 -5.85 12.83 -3.74
CA ILE A 224 -5.96 13.03 -2.29
C ILE A 224 -6.56 14.40 -1.97
N MET A 225 -6.07 15.46 -2.62
CA MET A 225 -6.56 16.82 -2.41
C MET A 225 -8.02 16.97 -2.86
N ALA A 226 -8.39 16.39 -4.00
CA ALA A 226 -9.77 16.42 -4.50
C ALA A 226 -10.77 15.72 -3.56
N ASN A 227 -10.29 14.79 -2.72
CA ASN A 227 -11.13 14.03 -1.79
C ASN A 227 -11.00 14.51 -0.32
N GLY A 228 -10.39 15.68 -0.08
CA GLY A 228 -10.34 16.30 1.25
C GLY A 228 -9.07 16.00 2.06
N GLY A 229 -7.94 15.76 1.39
CA GLY A 229 -6.63 15.70 2.01
C GLY A 229 -6.29 16.97 2.80
N ASN A 230 -5.80 16.81 4.03
CA ASN A 230 -5.39 17.93 4.85
C ASN A 230 -3.96 18.37 4.50
N ILE A 231 -3.86 19.51 3.84
CA ILE A 231 -2.60 20.10 3.37
C ILE A 231 -1.76 20.73 4.50
N GLU A 232 -2.36 20.92 5.67
CA GLU A 232 -1.73 21.55 6.84
C GLU A 232 -1.31 20.53 7.91
N ASN A 233 -1.48 19.23 7.65
CA ASN A 233 -1.07 18.19 8.60
C ASN A 233 0.45 18.22 8.82
N VAL A 234 0.89 18.13 10.07
CA VAL A 234 2.32 18.08 10.40
C VAL A 234 2.78 16.65 10.62
N ASN A 235 3.96 16.32 10.09
CA ASN A 235 4.64 15.07 10.42
C ASN A 235 5.39 15.20 11.77
N GLN A 236 6.02 14.11 12.23
CA GLN A 236 6.80 14.08 13.49
C GLN A 236 8.02 15.00 13.49
N THR A 237 8.48 15.47 12.32
CA THR A 237 9.55 16.46 12.21
C THR A 237 9.02 17.90 12.26
N GLY A 238 7.72 18.08 12.44
CA GLY A 238 7.08 19.38 12.48
C GLY A 238 6.96 20.04 11.12
N ARG A 239 6.92 19.25 10.04
CA ARG A 239 6.85 19.76 8.67
C ARG A 239 5.47 19.58 8.09
N THR A 240 4.99 20.61 7.38
CA THR A 240 3.80 20.53 6.54
C THR A 240 4.13 19.83 5.21
N PRO A 241 3.12 19.32 4.48
CA PRO A 241 3.26 18.83 3.11
C PRO A 241 4.02 19.80 2.20
N LEU A 242 3.78 21.12 2.34
CA LEU A 242 4.45 22.15 1.53
C LEU A 242 5.95 22.15 1.78
N MET A 243 6.35 22.13 3.06
CA MET A 243 7.76 22.05 3.45
C MET A 243 8.43 20.78 2.93
N GLN A 244 7.71 19.64 2.99
CA GLN A 244 8.25 18.38 2.50
C GLN A 244 8.48 18.41 0.97
N ALA A 245 7.53 18.96 0.21
CA ALA A 245 7.66 19.13 -1.24
C ALA A 245 8.84 20.05 -1.60
N ILE A 246 9.00 21.17 -0.89
CA ILE A 246 10.12 22.12 -1.07
C ILE A 246 11.46 21.43 -0.85
N ILE A 247 11.60 20.65 0.24
CA ILE A 247 12.85 19.93 0.53
C ILE A 247 13.17 18.95 -0.58
N HIS A 248 12.20 18.18 -1.06
CA HIS A 248 12.42 17.25 -2.15
C HIS A 248 12.75 17.95 -3.47
N TYR A 249 12.11 19.08 -3.78
CA TYR A 249 12.45 19.91 -4.93
C TYR A 249 13.90 20.40 -4.87
N CYS A 250 14.34 20.93 -3.72
CA CYS A 250 15.69 21.46 -3.54
C CYS A 250 16.77 20.37 -3.45
N SER A 251 16.41 19.15 -3.02
CA SER A 251 17.34 18.01 -2.89
C SER A 251 17.34 17.07 -4.10
N SER A 252 16.44 17.24 -5.08
CA SER A 252 16.37 16.37 -6.26
C SER A 252 17.43 16.76 -7.28
N GLU A 253 18.15 15.76 -7.80
CA GLU A 253 19.06 15.90 -8.94
C GLU A 253 18.38 15.56 -10.28
N ASP A 254 17.20 14.93 -10.22
CA ASP A 254 16.42 14.51 -11.38
C ASP A 254 15.50 15.66 -11.84
N GLU A 255 15.75 16.18 -13.06
CA GLU A 255 14.99 17.27 -13.68
C GLU A 255 13.50 16.92 -13.85
N GLU A 256 13.16 15.67 -14.17
CA GLU A 256 11.77 15.25 -14.35
C GLU A 256 11.04 15.19 -13.00
N LEU A 257 11.73 14.73 -11.95
CA LEU A 257 11.18 14.74 -10.60
C LEU A 257 11.06 16.17 -10.04
N GLN A 258 11.99 17.05 -10.40
CA GLN A 258 11.96 18.45 -10.01
C GLN A 258 10.77 19.20 -10.63
N GLU A 259 10.52 19.02 -11.92
CA GLU A 259 9.35 19.61 -12.59
C GLU A 259 8.05 19.12 -11.94
N ARG A 260 7.97 17.83 -11.61
CA ARG A 260 6.83 17.26 -10.87
C ARG A 260 6.63 17.91 -9.50
N TYR A 261 7.69 18.12 -8.73
CA TYR A 261 7.57 18.80 -7.44
C TYR A 261 7.17 20.26 -7.60
N LYS A 262 7.67 20.94 -8.64
CA LYS A 262 7.30 22.32 -8.94
C LYS A 262 5.79 22.43 -9.22
N GLU A 263 5.26 21.57 -10.10
CA GLU A 263 3.83 21.51 -10.38
C GLU A 263 3.00 21.22 -9.12
N ILE A 264 3.47 20.33 -8.24
CA ILE A 264 2.82 20.06 -6.96
C ILE A 264 2.82 21.30 -6.06
N ILE A 265 3.96 21.99 -5.92
CA ILE A 265 4.10 23.17 -5.06
C ILE A 265 3.22 24.32 -5.57
N GLU A 266 3.24 24.58 -6.87
CA GLU A 266 2.36 25.58 -7.50
C GLU A 266 0.90 25.22 -7.26
N HIS A 267 0.50 23.95 -7.45
CA HIS A 267 -0.86 23.51 -7.16
C HIS A 267 -1.25 23.64 -5.69
N MET A 268 -0.30 23.41 -4.78
CA MET A 268 -0.51 23.56 -3.33
C MET A 268 -0.77 25.01 -2.93
N ILE A 269 -0.01 25.94 -3.50
CA ILE A 269 -0.10 27.36 -3.17
C ILE A 269 -1.31 28.00 -3.86
N GLU A 270 -1.47 27.78 -5.17
CA GLU A 270 -2.50 28.44 -5.98
C GLU A 270 -3.89 27.82 -5.79
N THR A 271 -3.97 26.48 -5.79
CA THR A 271 -5.27 25.77 -5.79
C THR A 271 -5.67 25.32 -4.40
N CYS A 272 -4.72 24.81 -3.60
CA CYS A 272 -5.01 24.30 -2.27
C CYS A 272 -4.88 25.35 -1.16
N ASN A 273 -4.40 26.56 -1.49
CA ASN A 273 -4.19 27.67 -0.57
C ASN A 273 -3.41 27.26 0.70
N ALA A 274 -2.35 26.48 0.52
CA ALA A 274 -1.46 26.03 1.58
C ALA A 274 -0.81 27.24 2.26
N LYS A 275 -0.65 27.19 3.59
CA LYS A 275 -0.05 28.31 4.33
C LYS A 275 1.44 28.40 4.07
N VAL A 276 1.84 29.52 3.48
CA VAL A 276 3.23 29.86 3.17
C VAL A 276 3.95 30.51 4.37
N GLY A 277 3.19 31.04 5.34
CA GLY A 277 3.71 31.65 6.57
C GLY A 277 2.65 31.74 7.66
N ASN A 278 3.06 32.23 8.84
CA ASN A 278 2.25 32.35 10.05
C ASN A 278 1.65 31.00 10.51
N LEU A 279 2.53 30.01 10.60
CA LEU A 279 2.18 28.67 11.06
C LEU A 279 2.07 28.69 12.59
N ASN A 280 0.92 29.18 13.09
CA ASN A 280 0.57 29.25 14.52
C ASN A 280 0.47 27.87 15.22
N ASP A 281 0.89 26.80 14.57
CA ASP A 281 0.95 25.47 15.16
C ASP A 281 2.30 25.30 15.86
N ALA A 282 2.28 25.10 17.18
CA ALA A 282 3.47 24.89 17.99
C ALA A 282 4.30 23.66 17.56
N ASN A 283 3.70 22.73 16.82
CA ASN A 283 4.39 21.57 16.28
C ASN A 283 5.21 21.89 15.03
N VAL A 284 4.96 23.02 14.36
CA VAL A 284 5.73 23.43 13.19
C VAL A 284 7.04 24.07 13.64
N LEU A 285 8.18 23.42 13.39
CA LEU A 285 9.46 23.89 13.94
C LEU A 285 10.16 24.96 13.09
N GLU A 286 9.89 24.97 11.79
CA GLU A 286 10.58 25.76 10.77
C GLU A 286 9.57 26.39 9.80
N THR A 287 9.94 27.48 9.13
CA THR A 287 9.13 28.08 8.07
C THR A 287 9.47 27.47 6.70
N PRO A 288 8.58 27.52 5.70
CA PRO A 288 8.86 27.01 4.36
C PRO A 288 10.13 27.61 3.74
N LEU A 289 10.39 28.89 4.00
CA LEU A 289 11.61 29.58 3.59
C LEU A 289 12.87 28.98 4.23
N ILE A 290 12.84 28.69 5.54
CA ILE A 290 13.98 28.07 6.24
C ILE A 290 14.24 26.66 5.68
N CYS A 291 13.20 25.89 5.37
CA CYS A 291 13.35 24.56 4.77
C CYS A 291 14.03 24.60 3.39
N ALA A 292 13.72 25.59 2.55
CA ALA A 292 14.37 25.77 1.24
C ALA A 292 15.88 26.00 1.38
N ILE A 293 16.31 26.80 2.35
CA ILE A 293 17.74 27.10 2.58
C ILE A 293 18.45 25.92 3.24
N LYS A 294 17.84 25.27 4.23
CA LYS A 294 18.42 24.08 4.89
C LYS A 294 18.58 22.89 3.96
N ALA A 295 17.86 22.86 2.85
CA ALA A 295 18.03 21.82 1.84
C ALA A 295 19.38 21.92 1.11
N ILE A 296 20.12 23.04 1.24
CA ILE A 296 21.47 23.17 0.70
C ILE A 296 22.41 22.22 1.47
N PRO A 297 22.99 21.20 0.81
CA PRO A 297 23.87 20.25 1.49
C PRO A 297 25.16 20.92 1.97
N THR A 298 25.58 20.57 3.18
CA THR A 298 26.85 20.97 3.78
C THR A 298 27.71 19.72 4.01
N PRO A 299 28.90 19.59 3.39
CA PRO A 299 29.62 20.57 2.55
C PRO A 299 29.02 20.76 1.14
N LEU A 300 29.26 21.94 0.56
CA LEU A 300 28.78 22.33 -0.77
C LEU A 300 29.29 21.38 -1.87
N PRO A 301 28.40 20.75 -2.67
CA PRO A 301 28.77 19.91 -3.81
C PRO A 301 29.43 20.72 -4.92
N VAL A 302 30.09 20.02 -5.86
CA VAL A 302 30.71 20.65 -7.04
C VAL A 302 29.66 21.39 -7.89
N ASP A 303 28.42 20.87 -7.93
CA ASP A 303 27.29 21.41 -8.69
C ASP A 303 26.39 22.37 -7.88
N TRP A 304 26.96 23.06 -6.88
CA TRP A 304 26.23 24.00 -6.01
C TRP A 304 25.43 25.08 -6.75
N LYS A 305 25.88 25.48 -7.96
CA LYS A 305 25.21 26.53 -8.76
C LYS A 305 23.77 26.17 -9.12
N TYR A 306 23.52 24.89 -9.41
CA TYR A 306 22.19 24.40 -9.75
C TYR A 306 21.28 24.40 -8.52
N ILE A 307 21.79 23.94 -7.38
CA ILE A 307 21.08 23.95 -6.10
C ILE A 307 20.71 25.37 -5.69
N ILE A 308 21.64 26.32 -5.78
CA ILE A 308 21.37 27.73 -5.45
C ILE A 308 20.32 28.34 -6.38
N ARG A 309 20.34 28.01 -7.68
CA ARG A 309 19.30 28.48 -8.62
C ARG A 309 17.92 27.97 -8.21
N ASN A 310 17.81 26.68 -7.86
CA ASN A 310 16.54 26.07 -7.44
C ASN A 310 16.02 26.69 -6.14
N VAL A 311 16.91 26.89 -5.16
CA VAL A 311 16.55 27.57 -3.90
C VAL A 311 16.13 29.01 -4.15
N ASP A 312 16.83 29.75 -5.02
CA ASP A 312 16.47 31.13 -5.38
C ASP A 312 15.09 31.21 -6.07
N GLU A 313 14.80 30.29 -7.00
CA GLU A 313 13.48 30.18 -7.64
C GLU A 313 12.37 29.91 -6.60
N MET A 314 12.61 28.97 -5.68
CA MET A 314 11.64 28.62 -4.64
C MET A 314 11.42 29.77 -3.64
N VAL A 315 12.49 30.45 -3.22
CA VAL A 315 12.40 31.59 -2.32
C VAL A 315 11.62 32.74 -2.96
N LYS A 316 11.86 33.03 -4.25
CA LYS A 316 11.06 34.02 -5.00
C LYS A 316 9.59 33.65 -5.04
N LEU A 317 9.28 32.39 -5.37
CA LEU A 317 7.91 31.89 -5.42
C LEU A 317 7.19 32.05 -4.07
N LEU A 318 7.86 31.72 -2.97
CA LEU A 318 7.29 31.87 -1.63
C LEU A 318 7.08 33.34 -1.24
N ILE A 319 8.04 34.22 -1.55
CA ILE A 319 7.93 35.67 -1.28
C ILE A 319 6.77 36.28 -2.09
N ASP A 320 6.64 35.92 -3.36
CA ASP A 320 5.57 36.41 -4.24
C ASP A 320 4.18 36.01 -3.71
N HIS A 321 4.09 34.91 -2.97
CA HIS A 321 2.86 34.42 -2.33
C HIS A 321 2.74 34.80 -0.85
N GLY A 322 3.53 35.77 -0.38
CA GLY A 322 3.36 36.40 0.93
C GLY A 322 4.17 35.80 2.07
N ALA A 323 5.25 35.06 1.79
CA ALA A 323 6.21 34.66 2.82
C ALA A 323 6.96 35.87 3.38
N ASP A 324 7.02 36.00 4.71
CA ASP A 324 7.83 37.04 5.36
C ASP A 324 9.25 36.53 5.62
N ILE A 325 10.24 37.22 5.07
CA ILE A 325 11.68 36.93 5.24
C ILE A 325 12.10 37.04 6.72
N ASN A 326 11.41 37.89 7.48
CA ASN A 326 11.69 38.11 8.90
C ASN A 326 10.83 37.25 9.82
N GLU A 327 10.03 36.32 9.28
CA GLU A 327 9.24 35.41 10.10
C GLU A 327 10.16 34.57 10.98
N LEU A 328 9.88 34.58 12.28
CA LEU A 328 10.57 33.75 13.25
C LEU A 328 9.94 32.35 13.19
N SER A 329 10.78 31.34 13.01
CA SER A 329 10.37 29.97 13.27
C SER A 329 10.01 29.79 14.75
N ASN A 330 9.28 28.72 15.08
CA ASN A 330 9.06 28.36 16.49
C ASN A 330 10.35 27.93 17.21
N THR A 331 11.45 27.76 16.47
CA THR A 331 12.81 27.58 17.01
C THR A 331 13.56 28.90 17.23
N GLY A 332 12.95 30.05 16.91
CA GLY A 332 13.47 31.40 17.14
C GLY A 332 14.44 31.90 16.06
N PHE A 333 14.54 31.19 14.93
CA PHE A 333 15.44 31.57 13.84
C PHE A 333 14.67 32.25 12.71
N THR A 334 15.27 33.28 12.13
CA THR A 334 14.81 33.85 10.85
C THR A 334 15.63 33.25 9.70
N LEU A 335 15.21 33.54 8.46
CA LEU A 335 15.94 33.14 7.26
C LEU A 335 17.43 33.52 7.31
N LEU A 336 17.72 34.75 7.73
CA LEU A 336 19.07 35.31 7.81
C LEU A 336 19.96 34.65 8.87
N HIS A 337 19.40 33.97 9.86
CA HIS A 337 20.19 33.23 10.84
C HIS A 337 20.70 31.90 10.30
N VAL A 338 20.10 31.39 9.22
CA VAL A 338 20.39 30.08 8.63
C VAL A 338 21.21 30.18 7.34
N LEU A 339 21.20 31.34 6.67
CA LEU A 339 22.07 31.71 5.53
C LEU A 339 23.54 31.86 5.94
#